data_AF-Q42527-F1
#
_entry.id   AF-Q42527-F1
#
_cell.length_a   1.000
_cell.length_b   1.000
_cell.length_c   1.000
_cell.angle_alpha   90.00
_cell.angle_beta   90.00
_cell.angle_gamma   90.00
#
_symmetry.space_group_name_H-M   'P 1'
#
loop_
_entity.id
_entity.type
_entity.pdbx_description
1 polymer ?
#
loop_
_entity_poly.entity_id
_entity_poly.type
_entity_poly.pdbx_seq_one_letter_code
_entity_poly.pdbx_strand_id
1 'polypeptide(L)'
;MSTGISTDLHVHFGALNFSKTYKSGLSNRTVSFSRVGYAQNRKLSCSVSNTENVAPKDDERGKDRPLVKMCGITSARDAAMAVEAGADFIGMIIWPHSKRSISLSVAKDISKVAREGGAKPVGVFVEDDDNTILRAADSSDLELVQLHGNGSRAAFSRLVRKRRVIYVLNANQDGKLLNEVPEEDCHLADWILVDSATGGSGHGFNWAQFKLPSVRSRNGWLLAGGINPTNVSEALSILQPDGIDVSSGICGTDGIQKDKSKISSFITAVRSVHY
;
A
#
# COMPACT_ATOMS: atom_id res chain seq x y z
N MET A 1 26.09 -13.76 -8.40
CA MET A 1 26.09 -12.28 -8.42
C MET A 1 25.43 -11.83 -9.70
N SER A 2 24.16 -11.39 -9.66
CA SER A 2 23.50 -10.80 -10.82
C SER A 2 23.14 -9.37 -10.43
N THR A 3 23.93 -8.41 -10.91
CA THR A 3 23.62 -6.99 -10.77
C THR A 3 22.56 -6.66 -11.80
N GLY A 4 21.31 -6.50 -11.37
CA GLY A 4 20.24 -5.98 -12.23
C GLY A 4 20.59 -4.55 -12.65
N ILE A 5 20.83 -4.36 -13.95
CA ILE A 5 21.14 -3.06 -14.53
C ILE A 5 19.81 -2.44 -14.99
N SER A 6 19.33 -1.40 -14.31
CA SER A 6 18.33 -0.49 -14.87
C SER A 6 19.03 0.77 -15.38
N THR A 7 18.71 1.18 -16.60
CA THR A 7 19.20 2.40 -17.22
C THR A 7 18.01 3.27 -17.57
N ASP A 8 17.82 4.38 -16.85
CA ASP A 8 16.86 5.40 -17.24
C ASP A 8 17.54 6.40 -18.16
N LEU A 9 17.11 6.43 -19.41
CA LEU A 9 17.63 7.33 -20.44
C LEU A 9 16.61 8.45 -20.67
N HIS A 10 16.82 9.61 -20.05
CA HIS A 10 16.05 10.81 -20.38
C HIS A 10 16.80 11.65 -21.42
N VAL A 11 16.26 11.72 -22.63
CA VAL A 11 16.79 12.52 -23.73
C VAL A 11 16.09 13.88 -23.74
N HIS A 12 16.76 14.91 -23.23
CA HIS A 12 16.38 16.31 -23.50
C HIS A 12 17.29 16.89 -24.59
N PHE A 13 16.68 17.47 -25.62
CA PHE A 13 17.39 18.15 -26.70
C PHE A 13 18.26 19.28 -26.12
N GLY A 14 19.58 19.15 -26.22
CA GLY A 14 20.57 20.18 -25.87
C GLY A 14 21.57 19.78 -24.78
N ALA A 15 21.24 18.84 -23.90
CA ALA A 15 22.16 18.33 -22.87
C ALA A 15 21.85 16.86 -22.56
N LEU A 16 22.80 15.96 -22.84
CA LEU A 16 22.72 14.59 -22.33
C LEU A 16 23.23 14.59 -20.89
N ASN A 17 22.29 14.47 -19.95
CA ASN A 17 22.57 14.15 -18.56
C ASN A 17 22.24 12.66 -18.35
N PHE A 18 23.19 11.90 -17.81
CA PHE A 18 23.00 10.50 -17.47
C PHE A 18 23.38 10.29 -16.02
N SER A 19 22.46 9.77 -15.21
CA SER A 19 22.72 9.42 -13.81
C SER A 19 22.51 7.93 -13.59
N LYS A 20 23.45 7.29 -12.88
CA LYS A 20 23.36 5.89 -12.52
C LYS A 20 23.51 5.72 -11.01
N THR A 21 22.52 5.10 -10.39
CA THR A 21 22.52 4.79 -8.96
C THR A 21 22.88 3.32 -8.75
N TYR A 22 23.83 3.04 -7.86
CA TYR A 22 24.19 1.68 -7.47
C TYR A 22 24.28 1.56 -5.95
N LYS A 23 24.05 0.34 -5.46
CA LYS A 23 24.08 0.00 -4.04
C LYS A 23 25.51 -0.34 -3.62
N SER A 24 26.10 0.39 -2.66
CA SER A 24 27.39 0.04 -2.05
C SER A 24 27.21 -0.17 -0.55
N GLY A 25 27.15 -1.43 -0.11
CA GLY A 25 26.81 -1.75 1.28
C GLY A 25 25.37 -1.33 1.63
N LEU A 26 25.20 -0.61 2.75
CA LEU A 26 23.91 -0.09 3.23
C LEU A 26 23.52 1.28 2.63
N SER A 27 24.32 1.85 1.72
CA SER A 27 24.11 3.17 1.12
C SER A 27 23.97 3.11 -0.40
N ASN A 28 23.14 3.98 -0.97
CA ASN A 28 23.04 4.20 -2.40
C ASN A 28 23.99 5.33 -2.83
N ARG A 29 24.74 5.10 -3.90
CA ARG A 29 25.58 6.11 -4.54
C ARG A 29 25.02 6.44 -5.92
N THR A 30 24.83 7.72 -6.21
CA THR A 30 24.43 8.18 -7.54
C THR A 30 25.60 8.89 -8.20
N VAL A 31 25.97 8.42 -9.39
CA VAL A 31 26.97 9.04 -10.25
C VAL A 31 26.25 9.71 -11.39
N SER A 32 26.40 11.03 -11.49
CA SER A 32 25.77 11.85 -12.52
C SER A 32 26.84 12.37 -13.48
N PHE A 33 26.66 12.07 -14.75
CA PHE A 33 27.44 12.57 -15.87
C PHE A 33 26.63 13.63 -16.59
N SER A 34 27.20 14.82 -16.71
CA SER A 34 26.62 15.90 -17.50
C SER A 34 27.57 16.22 -18.65
N ARG A 35 27.01 16.23 -19.86
CA ARG A 35 27.73 16.64 -21.07
C ARG A 35 27.28 18.06 -21.43
N VAL A 36 28.15 19.04 -21.18
CA VAL A 36 27.91 20.44 -21.54
C VAL A 36 28.86 20.80 -22.68
N GLY A 37 28.33 21.17 -23.84
CA GLY A 37 29.17 21.64 -24.94
C GLY A 37 28.37 22.07 -26.17
N TYR A 38 28.53 23.35 -26.53
CA TYR A 38 28.22 23.87 -27.86
C TYR A 38 29.32 23.43 -28.85
N ALA A 39 28.97 23.37 -30.14
CA ALA A 39 29.54 22.54 -31.21
C ALA A 39 31.07 22.34 -31.32
N GLN A 40 31.95 23.09 -30.64
CA GLN A 40 33.41 23.00 -30.81
C GLN A 40 34.27 22.85 -29.54
N ASN A 41 33.71 22.66 -28.34
CA ASN A 41 34.53 22.26 -27.18
C ASN A 41 33.74 21.36 -26.20
N ARG A 42 34.06 20.06 -26.18
CA ARG A 42 33.33 19.03 -25.44
C ARG A 42 34.03 18.74 -24.11
N LYS A 43 33.44 19.12 -22.97
CA LYS A 43 33.87 18.66 -21.63
C LYS A 43 32.81 17.76 -21.02
N LEU A 44 33.25 16.64 -20.44
CA LEU A 44 32.43 15.80 -19.56
C LEU A 44 32.75 16.14 -18.11
N SER A 45 31.73 16.39 -17.31
CA SER A 45 31.86 16.50 -15.85
C SER A 45 31.12 15.35 -15.17
N CYS A 46 31.78 14.77 -14.17
CA CYS A 46 31.26 13.69 -13.33
C CYS A 46 31.15 14.19 -11.89
N SER A 47 30.01 13.95 -11.25
CA SER A 47 29.82 14.21 -9.83
C SER A 47 29.21 12.99 -9.14
N VAL A 48 29.66 12.74 -7.92
CA VAL A 48 29.21 11.62 -7.08
C VAL A 48 28.54 12.21 -5.84
N SER A 49 27.32 11.77 -5.54
CA SER A 49 26.62 12.15 -4.31
C SER A 49 26.13 10.91 -3.56
N ASN A 50 26.20 11.00 -2.23
CA ASN A 50 25.60 10.03 -1.30
C ASN A 50 24.25 10.59 -0.87
N THR A 51 23.18 9.84 -1.08
CA THR A 51 21.87 10.13 -0.48
C THR A 51 21.64 9.19 0.70
N GLU A 52 21.48 9.77 1.89
CA GLU A 52 20.96 9.06 3.05
C GLU A 52 19.51 8.63 2.78
N ASN A 53 19.13 7.44 3.25
CA ASN A 53 17.84 6.78 2.95
C ASN A 53 16.64 7.65 3.34
N VAL A 54 16.15 8.48 2.41
CA VAL A 54 14.74 8.90 2.40
C VAL A 54 13.99 7.81 1.64
N ALA A 55 13.08 7.12 2.32
CA ALA A 55 12.26 6.09 1.70
C ALA A 55 11.50 6.68 0.48
N PRO A 56 11.35 5.94 -0.63
CA PRO A 56 10.64 6.44 -1.81
C PRO A 56 9.21 6.83 -1.43
N LYS A 57 8.79 8.04 -1.85
CA LYS A 57 7.36 8.37 -1.90
C LYS A 57 6.70 7.45 -2.92
N ASP A 58 5.50 6.96 -2.62
CA ASP A 58 4.75 6.16 -3.59
C ASP A 58 4.35 7.05 -4.78
N ASP A 59 4.78 6.63 -5.97
CA ASP A 59 4.36 7.01 -7.34
C ASP A 59 3.59 8.34 -7.50
N GLU A 60 4.22 9.34 -8.14
CA GLU A 60 3.62 10.64 -8.52
C GLU A 60 2.57 10.52 -9.64
N ARG A 61 1.72 9.49 -9.60
CA ARG A 61 0.49 9.49 -10.40
C ARG A 61 -0.37 10.63 -9.90
N GLY A 62 -0.77 11.52 -10.82
CA GLY A 62 -1.69 12.63 -10.51
C GLY A 62 -2.82 12.15 -9.61
N LYS A 63 -3.18 12.96 -8.61
CA LYS A 63 -4.13 12.65 -7.53
C LYS A 63 -5.59 12.51 -8.02
N ASP A 64 -5.79 12.17 -9.27
CA ASP A 64 -7.07 12.22 -9.98
C ASP A 64 -7.98 11.02 -9.62
N ARG A 65 -7.46 10.02 -8.90
CA ARG A 65 -8.23 8.88 -8.42
C ARG A 65 -7.70 8.31 -7.09
N PRO A 66 -8.58 7.79 -6.22
CA PRO A 66 -8.16 7.05 -5.03
C PRO A 66 -7.44 5.75 -5.39
N LEU A 67 -6.47 5.37 -4.54
CA LEU A 67 -5.82 4.06 -4.60
C LEU A 67 -6.79 2.95 -4.18
N VAL A 68 -6.64 1.75 -4.74
CA VAL A 68 -7.49 0.59 -4.42
C VAL A 68 -6.70 -0.51 -3.73
N LYS A 69 -7.14 -0.88 -2.53
CA LYS A 69 -6.68 -2.07 -1.81
C LYS A 69 -7.76 -3.16 -1.85
N MET A 70 -7.39 -4.36 -2.26
CA MET A 70 -8.26 -5.54 -2.23
C MET A 70 -7.74 -6.52 -1.18
N CYS A 71 -8.53 -6.77 -0.14
CA CYS A 71 -8.08 -7.43 1.09
C CYS A 71 -8.74 -8.81 1.32
N GLY A 72 -8.04 -9.72 1.98
CA GLY A 72 -8.46 -11.10 2.17
C GLY A 72 -8.42 -11.86 0.85
N ILE A 73 -7.36 -11.67 0.07
CA ILE A 73 -7.05 -12.45 -1.13
C ILE A 73 -6.47 -13.79 -0.66
N THR A 74 -7.07 -14.90 -1.09
CA THR A 74 -6.73 -16.25 -0.60
C THR A 74 -6.11 -17.16 -1.64
N SER A 75 -5.95 -16.69 -2.89
CA SER A 75 -5.35 -17.48 -3.97
C SER A 75 -4.62 -16.59 -4.97
N ALA A 76 -3.63 -17.17 -5.68
CA ALA A 76 -2.94 -16.51 -6.79
C ALA A 76 -3.90 -16.10 -7.93
N ARG A 77 -4.97 -16.87 -8.15
CA ARG A 77 -6.02 -16.54 -9.12
C ARG A 77 -6.75 -15.24 -8.75
N ASP A 78 -7.15 -15.11 -7.48
CA ASP A 78 -7.81 -13.89 -7.00
C ASP A 78 -6.87 -12.68 -7.04
N ALA A 79 -5.59 -12.90 -6.74
CA ALA A 79 -4.54 -11.89 -6.88
C ALA A 79 -4.42 -11.42 -8.34
N ALA A 80 -4.37 -12.35 -9.30
CA ALA A 80 -4.29 -12.04 -10.73
C ALA A 80 -5.51 -11.21 -11.20
N MET A 81 -6.73 -11.58 -10.78
CA MET A 81 -7.93 -10.80 -11.09
C MET A 81 -7.90 -9.40 -10.49
N ALA A 82 -7.40 -9.26 -9.26
CA ALA A 82 -7.30 -7.97 -8.58
C ALA A 82 -6.29 -7.03 -9.26
N VAL A 83 -5.10 -7.54 -9.62
CA VAL A 83 -4.09 -6.74 -10.33
C VAL A 83 -4.54 -6.39 -11.75
N GLU A 84 -5.17 -7.32 -12.48
CA GLU A 84 -5.75 -7.06 -13.81
C GLU A 84 -6.79 -5.94 -13.76
N ALA A 85 -7.58 -5.89 -12.68
CA ALA A 85 -8.57 -4.84 -12.46
C ALA A 85 -7.94 -3.48 -12.03
N GLY A 86 -6.65 -3.46 -11.69
CA GLY A 86 -5.91 -2.26 -11.31
C GLY A 86 -5.91 -1.96 -9.82
N ALA A 87 -5.91 -2.98 -8.96
CA ALA A 87 -5.63 -2.82 -7.54
C ALA A 87 -4.18 -2.35 -7.31
N ASP A 88 -4.00 -1.40 -6.39
CA ASP A 88 -2.69 -0.87 -5.98
C ASP A 88 -2.09 -1.67 -4.83
N PHE A 89 -2.93 -2.26 -3.98
CA PHE A 89 -2.53 -3.05 -2.82
C PHE A 89 -3.29 -4.38 -2.76
N ILE A 90 -2.57 -5.47 -2.46
CA ILE A 90 -3.12 -6.83 -2.33
C ILE A 90 -2.96 -7.29 -0.88
N GLY A 91 -4.08 -7.35 -0.14
CA GLY A 91 -4.11 -7.70 1.27
C GLY A 91 -4.32 -9.20 1.51
N MET A 92 -3.38 -9.81 2.23
CA MET A 92 -3.38 -11.21 2.66
C MET A 92 -3.55 -11.29 4.17
N ILE A 93 -4.60 -11.94 4.65
CA ILE A 93 -4.82 -12.08 6.09
C ILE A 93 -4.01 -13.27 6.58
N ILE A 94 -3.07 -13.03 7.49
CA ILE A 94 -2.20 -14.07 8.09
C ILE A 94 -2.76 -14.52 9.45
N TRP A 95 -3.74 -13.79 9.99
CA TRP A 95 -4.38 -14.07 11.27
C TRP A 95 -5.28 -15.32 11.24
N PRO A 96 -4.96 -16.40 11.99
CA PRO A 96 -5.63 -17.70 11.88
C PRO A 96 -7.14 -17.71 12.18
N HIS A 97 -7.64 -16.73 12.92
CA HIS A 97 -9.07 -16.65 13.30
C HIS A 97 -9.95 -16.04 12.20
N SER A 98 -9.38 -15.65 11.06
CA SER A 98 -10.13 -15.21 9.88
C SER A 98 -10.48 -16.38 8.97
N LYS A 99 -11.73 -16.45 8.49
CA LYS A 99 -12.13 -17.40 7.42
C LYS A 99 -11.39 -17.19 6.10
N ARG A 100 -10.74 -16.03 5.92
CA ARG A 100 -9.90 -15.69 4.77
C ARG A 100 -8.40 -15.73 5.12
N SER A 101 -8.02 -16.39 6.21
CA SER A 101 -6.62 -16.59 6.57
C SER A 101 -5.95 -17.54 5.58
N ILE A 102 -4.67 -17.32 5.31
CA ILE A 102 -3.84 -18.19 4.45
C ILE A 102 -2.52 -18.57 5.12
N SER A 103 -1.87 -19.62 4.61
CA SER A 103 -0.50 -19.98 5.01
C SER A 103 0.53 -19.01 4.42
N LEU A 104 1.74 -18.98 5.00
CA LEU A 104 2.85 -18.19 4.47
C LEU A 104 3.30 -18.62 3.07
N SER A 105 3.14 -19.91 2.72
CA SER A 105 3.43 -20.41 1.37
C SER A 105 2.46 -19.82 0.34
N VAL A 106 1.15 -19.83 0.63
CA VAL A 106 0.14 -19.22 -0.23
C VAL A 106 0.32 -17.70 -0.29
N ALA A 107 0.67 -17.07 0.83
CA ALA A 107 0.98 -15.64 0.86
C ALA A 107 2.18 -15.29 -0.03
N LYS A 108 3.19 -16.16 -0.11
CA LYS A 108 4.34 -15.98 -1.01
C LYS A 108 3.93 -16.02 -2.48
N ASP A 109 3.08 -16.98 -2.86
CA ASP A 109 2.59 -17.12 -4.24
C ASP A 109 1.74 -15.90 -4.65
N ILE A 110 0.86 -15.43 -3.75
CA ILE A 110 0.06 -14.21 -3.97
C ILE A 110 0.94 -12.98 -4.05
N SER A 111 1.93 -12.85 -3.15
CA SER A 111 2.87 -11.73 -3.13
C SER A 111 3.63 -11.61 -4.44
N LYS A 112 4.09 -12.75 -4.98
CA LYS A 112 4.73 -12.79 -6.29
C LYS A 112 3.82 -12.24 -7.39
N VAL A 113 2.58 -12.72 -7.49
CA VAL A 113 1.60 -12.25 -8.51
C VAL A 113 1.31 -10.76 -8.34
N ALA A 114 1.12 -10.28 -7.10
CA ALA A 114 0.89 -8.87 -6.82
C ALA A 114 2.02 -8.00 -7.38
N ARG A 115 3.27 -8.35 -7.05
CA ARG A 115 4.46 -7.60 -7.47
C ARG A 115 4.68 -7.63 -8.97
N GLU A 116 4.52 -8.80 -9.61
CA GLU A 116 4.60 -8.94 -11.06
C GLU A 116 3.53 -8.13 -11.79
N GLY A 117 2.35 -7.96 -11.18
CA GLY A 117 1.27 -7.10 -11.66
C GLY A 117 1.38 -5.62 -11.30
N GLY A 118 2.44 -5.20 -10.58
CA GLY A 118 2.64 -3.80 -10.17
C GLY A 118 1.86 -3.36 -8.91
N ALA A 119 1.22 -4.28 -8.20
CA ALA A 119 0.56 -4.03 -6.92
C ALA A 119 1.48 -4.36 -5.74
N LYS A 120 1.23 -3.72 -4.60
CA LYS A 120 2.03 -3.91 -3.39
C LYS A 120 1.42 -4.98 -2.48
N PRO A 121 2.15 -6.06 -2.14
CA PRO A 121 1.65 -7.08 -1.24
C PRO A 121 1.64 -6.58 0.22
N VAL A 122 0.51 -6.78 0.89
CA VAL A 122 0.27 -6.37 2.28
C VAL A 122 -0.10 -7.58 3.13
N GLY A 123 0.67 -7.87 4.17
CA GLY A 123 0.27 -8.84 5.20
C GLY A 123 -0.59 -8.16 6.26
N VAL A 124 -1.76 -8.72 6.56
CA VAL A 124 -2.66 -8.25 7.61
C VAL A 124 -2.49 -9.11 8.85
N PHE A 125 -2.02 -8.47 9.92
CA PHE A 125 -1.70 -9.09 11.21
C PHE A 125 -2.63 -8.56 12.29
N VAL A 126 -3.09 -9.47 13.16
CA VAL A 126 -4.06 -9.15 14.21
C VAL A 126 -3.59 -9.80 15.50
N GLU A 127 -3.24 -8.99 16.50
CA GLU A 127 -2.69 -9.44 17.79
C GLU A 127 -1.31 -10.16 17.71
N ASP A 128 -0.66 -10.20 16.55
CA ASP A 128 0.70 -10.75 16.37
C ASP A 128 1.81 -9.80 16.92
N ASP A 129 2.91 -10.37 17.40
CA ASP A 129 4.11 -9.63 17.86
C ASP A 129 5.09 -9.25 16.73
N ASP A 130 6.07 -8.39 17.02
CA ASP A 130 7.05 -7.88 16.06
C ASP A 130 7.88 -9.00 15.39
N ASN A 131 8.31 -9.99 16.16
CA ASN A 131 9.09 -11.13 15.64
C ASN A 131 8.27 -11.98 14.67
N THR A 132 7.01 -12.25 14.99
CA THR A 132 6.10 -13.03 14.14
C THR A 132 5.79 -12.29 12.85
N ILE A 133 5.49 -11.00 12.94
CA ILE A 133 5.24 -10.13 11.78
C ILE A 133 6.47 -10.07 10.86
N LEU A 134 7.67 -9.85 11.40
CA LEU A 134 8.90 -9.78 10.59
C LEU A 134 9.20 -11.10 9.90
N ARG A 135 9.11 -12.23 10.61
CA ARG A 135 9.32 -13.57 10.04
C ARG A 135 8.33 -13.87 8.91
N ALA A 136 7.05 -13.54 9.10
CA ALA A 136 6.03 -13.71 8.07
C ALA A 136 6.31 -12.83 6.86
N ALA A 137 6.66 -11.56 7.09
CA ALA A 137 7.01 -10.62 6.02
C ALA A 137 8.22 -11.08 5.20
N ASP A 138 9.28 -11.56 5.86
CA ASP A 138 10.46 -12.13 5.18
C ASP A 138 10.12 -13.42 4.40
N SER A 139 9.31 -14.31 5.00
CA SER A 139 8.99 -15.61 4.40
C SER A 139 8.10 -15.49 3.15
N SER A 140 7.25 -14.47 3.11
CA SER A 140 6.24 -14.25 2.07
C SER A 140 6.54 -13.03 1.17
N ASP A 141 7.74 -12.47 1.25
CA ASP A 141 8.18 -11.32 0.44
C ASP A 141 7.21 -10.12 0.51
N LEU A 142 6.73 -9.78 1.71
CA LEU A 142 5.74 -8.71 1.92
C LEU A 142 6.39 -7.32 1.92
N GLU A 143 5.80 -6.38 1.17
CA GLU A 143 6.29 -5.00 1.09
C GLU A 143 5.75 -4.14 2.24
N LEU A 144 4.47 -4.31 2.60
CA LEU A 144 3.84 -3.63 3.72
C LEU A 144 3.29 -4.64 4.74
N VAL A 145 3.29 -4.22 6.00
CA VAL A 145 2.59 -4.91 7.09
C VAL A 145 1.46 -4.02 7.61
N GLN A 146 0.26 -4.56 7.70
CA GLN A 146 -0.92 -3.89 8.24
C GLN A 146 -1.15 -4.35 9.68
N LEU A 147 -1.11 -3.41 10.62
CA LEU A 147 -1.20 -3.65 12.05
C LEU A 147 -2.62 -3.41 12.54
N HIS A 148 -3.32 -4.48 12.88
CA HIS A 148 -4.66 -4.44 13.45
C HIS A 148 -4.64 -5.07 14.85
N GLY A 149 -5.57 -4.65 15.72
CA GLY A 149 -5.64 -5.17 17.09
C GLY A 149 -4.54 -4.60 18.00
N ASN A 150 -4.66 -4.83 19.30
CA ASN A 150 -3.82 -4.16 20.29
C ASN A 150 -2.38 -4.71 20.28
N GLY A 151 -2.22 -6.03 20.18
CA GLY A 151 -0.91 -6.69 20.13
C GLY A 151 -0.06 -6.22 18.95
N SER A 152 -0.60 -6.27 17.72
CA SER A 152 0.17 -5.82 16.55
C SER A 152 0.41 -4.32 16.51
N ARG A 153 -0.53 -3.50 17.01
CA ARG A 153 -0.32 -2.05 17.14
C ARG A 153 0.77 -1.71 18.15
N ALA A 154 0.93 -2.50 19.22
CA ALA A 154 2.01 -2.31 20.19
C ALA A 154 3.42 -2.52 19.58
N ALA A 155 3.52 -3.28 18.48
CA ALA A 155 4.77 -3.50 17.75
C ALA A 155 5.19 -2.35 16.82
N PHE A 156 4.35 -1.32 16.65
CA PHE A 156 4.51 -0.28 15.63
C PHE A 156 5.89 0.41 15.63
N SER A 157 6.34 0.94 16.78
CA SER A 157 7.58 1.70 16.92
C SER A 157 8.83 0.91 16.51
N ARG A 158 8.80 -0.42 16.66
CA ARG A 158 9.87 -1.34 16.26
C ARG A 158 9.77 -1.71 14.78
N LEU A 159 8.56 -1.97 14.29
CA LEU A 159 8.31 -2.41 12.92
C LEU A 159 8.59 -1.32 11.90
N VAL A 160 8.21 -0.07 12.20
CA VAL A 160 8.35 1.05 11.26
C VAL A 160 9.81 1.39 10.91
N ARG A 161 10.77 0.89 11.71
CA ARG A 161 12.22 0.99 11.45
C ARG A 161 12.74 -0.08 10.48
N LYS A 162 11.95 -1.11 10.19
CA LYS A 162 12.35 -2.31 9.44
C LYS A 162 11.45 -2.61 8.24
N ARG A 163 10.21 -2.10 8.25
CA ARG A 163 9.16 -2.35 7.26
C ARG A 163 8.32 -1.10 7.05
N ARG A 164 7.65 -1.08 5.90
CA ARG A 164 6.57 -0.14 5.63
C ARG A 164 5.30 -0.59 6.36
N VAL A 165 4.58 0.35 6.95
CA VAL A 165 3.47 0.04 7.87
C VAL A 165 2.17 0.73 7.47
N ILE A 166 1.09 -0.05 7.43
CA ILE A 166 -0.29 0.46 7.46
C ILE A 166 -0.80 0.31 8.90
N TYR A 167 -1.11 1.42 9.58
CA TYR A 167 -1.64 1.38 10.95
C TYR A 167 -3.16 1.49 10.94
N VAL A 168 -3.86 0.56 11.60
CA VAL A 168 -5.33 0.55 11.61
C VAL A 168 -5.92 1.32 12.80
N LEU A 169 -6.81 2.26 12.49
CA LEU A 169 -7.70 2.93 13.42
C LEU A 169 -9.11 2.34 13.28
N ASN A 170 -9.71 1.89 14.39
CA ASN A 170 -11.08 1.40 14.38
C ASN A 170 -12.05 2.53 14.71
N ALA A 171 -13.11 2.68 13.92
CA ALA A 171 -14.21 3.61 14.16
C ALA A 171 -15.46 2.87 14.61
N ASN A 172 -16.19 3.39 15.60
CA ASN A 172 -17.51 2.90 15.97
C ASN A 172 -18.59 3.38 14.97
N GLN A 173 -19.86 3.00 15.19
CA GLN A 173 -20.97 3.36 14.30
C GLN A 173 -21.20 4.88 14.15
N ASP A 174 -20.84 5.66 15.17
CA ASP A 174 -20.92 7.14 15.19
C ASP A 174 -19.70 7.80 14.52
N GLY A 175 -18.74 7.03 14.01
CA GLY A 175 -17.49 7.55 13.46
C GLY A 175 -16.45 7.96 14.52
N LYS A 176 -16.67 7.67 15.80
CA LYS A 176 -15.65 7.90 16.83
C LYS A 176 -14.54 6.87 16.72
N LEU A 177 -13.29 7.34 16.67
CA LEU A 177 -12.13 6.47 16.74
C LEU A 177 -11.98 5.84 18.14
N LEU A 178 -11.71 4.54 18.16
CA LEU A 178 -11.57 3.71 19.36
C LEU A 178 -10.12 3.52 19.79
N ASN A 179 -9.18 3.95 18.94
CA ASN A 179 -7.75 3.93 19.19
C ASN A 179 -7.08 5.05 18.40
N GLU A 180 -5.82 5.31 18.71
CA GLU A 180 -5.00 6.35 18.10
C GLU A 180 -3.61 5.79 17.75
N VAL A 181 -2.88 6.53 16.92
CA VAL A 181 -1.47 6.24 16.66
C VAL A 181 -0.64 7.02 17.69
N PRO A 182 0.42 6.44 18.29
CA PRO A 182 1.30 7.18 19.17
C PRO A 182 1.78 8.49 18.52
N GLU A 183 1.59 9.62 19.19
CA GLU A 183 1.83 10.94 18.60
C GLU A 183 3.29 11.12 18.14
N GLU A 184 4.24 10.58 18.90
CA GLU A 184 5.67 10.62 18.58
C GLU A 184 6.03 9.90 17.29
N ASP A 185 5.31 8.83 16.95
CA ASP A 185 5.61 7.95 15.81
C ASP A 185 4.60 8.07 14.66
N CYS A 186 3.53 8.87 14.80
CA CYS A 186 2.43 8.90 13.82
C CYS A 186 2.92 9.15 12.38
N HIS A 187 3.84 10.11 12.21
CA HIS A 187 4.49 10.49 10.95
C HIS A 187 5.36 9.40 10.31
N LEU A 188 5.64 8.32 11.04
CA LEU A 188 6.41 7.18 10.54
C LEU A 188 5.54 6.17 9.79
N ALA A 189 4.23 6.13 10.05
CA ALA A 189 3.31 5.25 9.34
C ALA A 189 3.27 5.64 7.85
N ASP A 190 3.41 4.67 6.95
CA ASP A 190 3.24 4.91 5.52
C ASP A 190 1.79 5.29 5.22
N TRP A 191 0.85 4.56 5.81
CA TRP A 191 -0.58 4.74 5.62
C TRP A 191 -1.34 4.59 6.94
N ILE A 192 -2.40 5.38 7.10
CA ILE A 192 -3.46 5.09 8.08
C ILE A 192 -4.59 4.37 7.36
N LEU A 193 -5.16 3.35 7.98
CA LEU A 193 -6.38 2.72 7.49
C LEU A 193 -7.46 2.86 8.56
N VAL A 194 -8.58 3.48 8.21
CA VAL A 194 -9.74 3.60 9.11
C VAL A 194 -10.73 2.51 8.77
N ASP A 195 -10.95 1.59 9.71
CA ASP A 195 -11.89 0.47 9.53
C ASP A 195 -13.07 0.57 10.51
N SER A 196 -14.27 0.22 10.05
CA SER A 196 -15.43 0.10 10.94
C SER A 196 -15.21 -1.06 11.92
N ALA A 197 -15.44 -0.83 13.21
CA ALA A 197 -15.38 -1.90 14.23
C ALA A 197 -16.45 -3.00 13.99
N THR A 198 -17.51 -2.70 13.24
CA THR A 198 -18.57 -3.64 12.83
C THR A 198 -18.28 -4.35 11.51
N GLY A 199 -17.00 -4.50 11.15
CA GLY A 199 -16.55 -5.11 9.91
C GLY A 199 -17.24 -6.44 9.60
N GLY A 200 -17.68 -6.62 8.35
CA GLY A 200 -18.42 -7.81 7.89
C GLY A 200 -19.94 -7.66 7.84
N SER A 201 -20.52 -6.62 8.43
CA SER A 201 -21.97 -6.35 8.36
C SER A 201 -22.45 -5.76 7.02
N GLY A 202 -21.54 -5.25 6.18
CA GLY A 202 -21.88 -4.49 4.97
C GLY A 202 -22.33 -3.05 5.24
N HIS A 203 -22.46 -2.66 6.51
CA HIS A 203 -22.74 -1.29 6.93
C HIS A 203 -21.42 -0.62 7.37
N GLY A 204 -21.08 0.50 6.72
CA GLY A 204 -20.03 1.38 7.22
C GLY A 204 -20.46 2.07 8.53
N PHE A 205 -19.60 2.95 9.07
CA PHE A 205 -20.03 3.94 10.08
C PHE A 205 -20.68 5.14 9.38
N ASN A 206 -21.34 6.03 10.14
CA ASN A 206 -21.93 7.24 9.56
C ASN A 206 -20.86 8.17 8.97
N TRP A 207 -20.61 8.06 7.67
CA TRP A 207 -19.60 8.86 6.96
C TRP A 207 -19.83 10.37 7.09
N ALA A 208 -21.09 10.82 7.17
CA ALA A 208 -21.42 12.24 7.29
C ALA A 208 -20.99 12.85 8.64
N GLN A 209 -20.84 12.05 9.69
CA GLN A 209 -20.38 12.50 11.01
C GLN A 209 -18.88 12.26 11.23
N PHE A 210 -18.27 11.43 10.40
CA PHE A 210 -16.86 11.13 10.54
C PHE A 210 -16.01 12.31 10.10
N LYS A 211 -15.23 12.82 11.04
CA LYS A 211 -14.11 13.70 10.74
C LYS A 211 -12.84 12.92 10.98
N LEU A 212 -12.11 12.65 9.91
CA LEU A 212 -10.77 12.13 10.06
C LEU A 212 -9.96 13.16 10.89
N PRO A 213 -9.26 12.74 11.96
CA PRO A 213 -8.26 13.58 12.58
C PRO A 213 -7.25 14.05 11.53
N SER A 214 -6.49 15.11 11.79
CA SER A 214 -5.36 15.49 10.93
C SER A 214 -4.37 14.32 10.84
N VAL A 215 -4.55 13.44 9.84
CA VAL A 215 -3.74 12.23 9.72
C VAL A 215 -2.33 12.64 9.34
N ARG A 216 -1.39 12.26 10.20
CA ARG A 216 0.04 12.46 9.99
C ARG A 216 0.67 11.16 9.53
N SER A 217 0.27 10.60 8.40
CA SER A 217 1.05 9.53 7.75
C SER A 217 1.86 10.10 6.59
N ARG A 218 2.78 9.30 6.05
CA ARG A 218 3.61 9.72 4.92
C ARG A 218 2.80 9.91 3.64
N ASN A 219 1.82 9.04 3.40
CA ASN A 219 1.12 8.98 2.12
C ASN A 219 -0.39 9.25 2.21
N GLY A 220 -0.92 9.47 3.41
CA GLY A 220 -2.35 9.70 3.64
C GLY A 220 -3.10 8.49 4.20
N TRP A 221 -4.39 8.38 3.89
CA TRP A 221 -5.25 7.40 4.54
C TRP A 221 -6.15 6.61 3.60
N LEU A 222 -6.50 5.40 4.03
CA LEU A 222 -7.44 4.52 3.35
C LEU A 222 -8.70 4.33 4.19
N LEU A 223 -9.85 4.31 3.52
CA LEU A 223 -11.13 3.96 4.13
C LEU A 223 -11.43 2.47 3.95
N ALA A 224 -11.81 1.79 5.03
CA ALA A 224 -12.29 0.41 5.04
C ALA A 224 -13.63 0.33 5.81
N GLY A 225 -14.15 -0.90 5.95
CA GLY A 225 -15.35 -1.17 6.75
C GLY A 225 -16.66 -1.03 5.99
N GLY A 226 -17.31 -2.17 5.71
CA GLY A 226 -18.61 -2.20 5.00
C GLY A 226 -18.57 -1.79 3.52
N ILE A 227 -17.40 -1.49 2.97
CA ILE A 227 -17.22 -1.05 1.59
C ILE A 227 -17.57 -2.16 0.58
N ASN A 228 -18.31 -1.79 -0.47
CA ASN A 228 -18.74 -2.67 -1.55
C ASN A 228 -19.11 -1.85 -2.82
N PRO A 229 -19.42 -2.50 -3.97
CA PRO A 229 -19.71 -1.79 -5.22
C PRO A 229 -20.86 -0.77 -5.16
N THR A 230 -21.85 -0.96 -4.29
CA THR A 230 -23.05 -0.11 -4.26
C THR A 230 -22.91 1.12 -3.36
N ASN A 231 -21.88 1.16 -2.49
CA ASN A 231 -21.70 2.26 -1.53
C ASN A 231 -20.37 2.99 -1.66
N VAL A 232 -19.41 2.46 -2.45
CA VAL A 232 -18.06 3.02 -2.54
C VAL A 232 -18.04 4.44 -3.14
N SER A 233 -18.84 4.72 -4.17
CA SER A 233 -18.82 6.05 -4.81
C SER A 233 -19.31 7.15 -3.86
N GLU A 234 -20.31 6.85 -3.04
CA GLU A 234 -20.79 7.76 -1.99
C GLU A 234 -19.73 7.95 -0.91
N ALA A 235 -19.10 6.86 -0.43
CA ALA A 235 -18.04 6.91 0.56
C ALA A 235 -16.88 7.82 0.13
N LEU A 236 -16.42 7.64 -1.11
CA LEU A 236 -15.34 8.43 -1.71
C LEU A 236 -15.73 9.90 -1.88
N SER A 237 -16.98 10.17 -2.28
CA SER A 237 -17.47 11.54 -2.47
C SER A 237 -17.58 12.31 -1.14
N ILE A 238 -17.98 11.63 -0.06
CA ILE A 238 -18.15 12.26 1.26
C ILE A 238 -16.80 12.47 1.96
N LEU A 239 -15.93 11.45 1.93
CA LEU A 239 -14.73 11.41 2.78
C LEU A 239 -13.43 11.73 2.06
N GLN A 240 -13.40 11.62 0.73
CA GLN A 240 -12.21 11.85 -0.11
C GLN A 240 -10.92 11.22 0.45
N PRO A 241 -10.89 9.92 0.79
CA PRO A 241 -9.67 9.27 1.25
C PRO A 241 -8.63 9.14 0.13
N ASP A 242 -7.34 9.06 0.47
CA ASP A 242 -6.30 8.82 -0.55
C ASP A 242 -6.39 7.40 -1.14
N GLY A 243 -7.05 6.47 -0.42
CA GLY A 243 -7.42 5.15 -0.96
C GLY A 243 -8.64 4.51 -0.33
N ILE A 244 -9.06 3.40 -0.91
CA ILE A 244 -10.20 2.58 -0.47
C ILE A 244 -9.77 1.12 -0.30
N ASP A 245 -10.21 0.48 0.77
CA ASP A 245 -9.97 -0.92 1.06
C ASP A 245 -11.27 -1.73 1.05
N VAL A 246 -11.31 -2.79 0.23
CA VAL A 246 -12.47 -3.68 0.12
C VAL A 246 -12.08 -5.12 0.40
N SER A 247 -12.85 -5.81 1.24
CA SER A 247 -12.66 -7.24 1.54
C SER A 247 -13.86 -8.10 1.12
N SER A 248 -14.87 -8.26 1.99
CA SER A 248 -16.03 -9.12 1.73
C SER A 248 -16.98 -8.57 0.66
N GLY A 249 -16.99 -7.24 0.43
CA GLY A 249 -17.85 -6.60 -0.57
C GLY A 249 -17.63 -7.09 -2.00
N ILE A 250 -16.48 -7.71 -2.28
CA ILE A 250 -16.12 -8.29 -3.59
C ILE A 250 -16.00 -9.82 -3.57
N CYS A 251 -16.43 -10.49 -2.49
CA CYS A 251 -16.44 -11.97 -2.44
C CYS A 251 -17.65 -12.56 -3.17
N GLY A 252 -17.50 -13.79 -3.66
CA GLY A 252 -18.57 -14.65 -4.13
C GLY A 252 -19.47 -15.15 -3.01
N THR A 253 -20.27 -16.18 -3.28
CA THR A 253 -21.28 -16.73 -2.34
C THR A 253 -20.66 -17.42 -1.12
N ASP A 254 -19.45 -17.97 -1.23
CA ASP A 254 -18.71 -18.55 -0.10
C ASP A 254 -18.17 -17.48 0.88
N GLY A 255 -18.15 -16.21 0.46
CA GLY A 255 -17.58 -15.11 1.23
C GLY A 255 -16.05 -15.20 1.44
N ILE A 256 -15.36 -16.04 0.65
CA ILE A 256 -13.92 -16.28 0.67
C ILE A 256 -13.34 -15.88 -0.69
N GLN A 257 -13.69 -16.62 -1.75
CA GLN A 257 -13.20 -16.36 -3.10
C GLN A 257 -13.69 -15.01 -3.62
N LYS A 258 -12.85 -14.32 -4.37
CA LYS A 258 -13.26 -13.07 -5.01
C LYS A 258 -14.09 -13.34 -6.27
N ASP A 259 -15.09 -12.50 -6.49
CA ASP A 259 -15.96 -12.58 -7.65
C ASP A 259 -15.53 -11.54 -8.70
N LYS A 260 -15.24 -12.00 -9.93
CA LYS A 260 -14.75 -11.14 -11.02
C LYS A 260 -15.75 -10.02 -11.38
N SER A 261 -17.06 -10.31 -11.35
CA SER A 261 -18.09 -9.32 -11.67
C SER A 261 -18.19 -8.24 -10.59
N LYS A 262 -18.06 -8.62 -9.31
CA LYS A 262 -18.03 -7.67 -8.19
C LYS A 262 -16.75 -6.84 -8.18
N ILE A 263 -15.59 -7.43 -8.49
CA ILE A 263 -14.33 -6.68 -8.68
C ILE A 263 -14.51 -5.61 -9.77
N SER A 264 -15.04 -6.01 -10.94
CA SER A 264 -15.26 -5.08 -12.05
C SER A 264 -16.21 -3.95 -11.68
N SER A 265 -17.32 -4.29 -11.02
CA SER A 265 -18.31 -3.31 -10.54
C SER A 265 -17.71 -2.35 -9.52
N PHE A 266 -16.91 -2.87 -8.59
CA PHE A 266 -16.21 -2.07 -7.58
C PHE A 266 -15.26 -1.06 -8.22
N ILE A 267 -14.37 -1.52 -9.12
CA ILE A 267 -13.40 -0.66 -9.79
C ILE A 267 -14.11 0.40 -10.66
N THR A 268 -15.20 0.04 -11.33
CA THR A 268 -15.99 0.98 -12.13
C THR A 268 -16.58 2.09 -11.24
N ALA A 269 -17.15 1.71 -10.09
CA ALA A 269 -17.72 2.65 -9.13
C ALA A 269 -16.65 3.55 -8.46
N VAL A 270 -15.44 3.04 -8.23
CA VAL A 270 -14.31 3.85 -7.75
C VAL A 270 -13.88 4.86 -8.80
N ARG A 271 -13.78 4.44 -10.07
CA ARG A 271 -13.33 5.29 -11.18
C ARG A 271 -14.35 6.34 -11.62
N SER A 272 -15.60 6.23 -11.20
CA SER A 272 -16.63 7.24 -11.50
C SER A 272 -16.59 8.44 -10.56
N VAL A 273 -15.75 8.41 -9.52
CA VAL A 273 -15.54 9.52 -8.60
C VAL A 273 -14.25 10.24 -8.97
N HIS A 274 -14.32 11.56 -9.06
CA HIS A 274 -13.18 12.44 -9.28
C HIS A 274 -12.96 13.30 -8.03
N TYR A 275 -11.69 13.50 -7.70
CA TYR A 275 -11.27 14.44 -6.66
C TYR A 275 -11.00 15.82 -7.24
#